data_AF-A0A0G4HJD6-F1
#
_entry.id   AF-A0A0G4HJD6-F1
#
_cell.length_a   1.000
_cell.length_b   1.000
_cell.length_c   1.000
_cell.angle_alpha   90.00
_cell.angle_beta   90.00
_cell.angle_gamma   90.00
#
_symmetry.space_group_name_H-M   'P 1'
#
loop_
_entity.id
_entity.type
_entity.pdbx_description
1 polymer ?
#
loop_
_entity_poly.entity_id
_entity_poly.type
_entity_poly.pdbx_seq_one_letter_code
_entity_poly.pdbx_strand_id
1 'polypeptide(L)'
;MAVNLSDTNVAGIGGEEDQRIRQEAARTETAWEGAGTETGILIWRVENFSLVSWPVEKYGSFHRGDSYVVLHTFKTGGAEKLFHEAHFWLGSQTSVDEQGTAAYKTVELDDFLGGGAVQV
;
A
#
# COMPACT_ATOMS: atom_id res chain seq x y z
N MET A 1 33.79 -18.73 -0.21
CA MET A 1 32.82 -19.47 -1.04
C MET A 1 31.70 -18.49 -1.36
N ALA A 2 31.59 -18.03 -2.60
CA ALA A 2 30.49 -17.14 -3.01
C ALA A 2 29.31 -18.01 -3.45
N VAL A 3 28.13 -17.77 -2.87
CA VAL A 3 26.90 -18.44 -3.30
C VAL A 3 26.44 -17.75 -4.58
N ASN A 4 26.20 -18.51 -5.65
CA ASN A 4 25.62 -17.97 -6.87
C ASN A 4 24.11 -17.78 -6.65
N LEU A 5 23.63 -16.54 -6.75
CA LEU A 5 22.21 -16.23 -6.53
C LEU A 5 21.27 -16.99 -7.48
N SER A 6 21.72 -17.30 -8.71
CA SER A 6 20.90 -18.04 -9.69
C SER A 6 20.49 -19.43 -9.22
N ASP A 7 21.26 -20.02 -8.30
CA ASP A 7 21.09 -21.40 -7.87
C ASP A 7 20.32 -21.48 -6.52
N THR A 8 19.71 -20.37 -6.11
CA THR A 8 19.00 -20.23 -4.82
C THR A 8 17.50 -20.06 -5.01
N ASN A 9 16.74 -20.25 -3.93
CA ASN A 9 15.29 -19.97 -3.89
C ASN A 9 14.93 -18.49 -3.94
N VAL A 10 15.92 -17.59 -3.93
CA VAL A 10 15.73 -16.14 -4.10
C VAL A 10 16.12 -15.66 -5.51
N ALA A 11 16.45 -16.59 -6.41
CA ALA A 11 16.68 -16.26 -7.82
C ALA A 11 15.44 -15.57 -8.42
N GLY A 12 15.63 -14.43 -9.06
CA GLY A 12 14.57 -13.67 -9.73
C GLY A 12 13.79 -12.68 -8.84
N ILE A 13 13.98 -12.71 -7.52
CA ILE A 13 13.37 -11.70 -6.62
C ILE A 13 13.89 -10.30 -7.00
N GLY A 14 12.97 -9.34 -7.11
CA GLY A 14 13.24 -7.97 -7.56
C GLY A 14 13.33 -7.79 -9.08
N GLY A 15 13.27 -8.87 -9.85
CA GLY A 15 13.21 -8.83 -11.32
C GLY A 15 11.82 -8.47 -11.86
N GLU A 16 11.72 -8.33 -13.18
CA GLU A 16 10.46 -7.97 -13.86
C GLU A 16 9.34 -9.00 -13.62
N GLU A 17 9.68 -10.29 -13.56
CA GLU A 17 8.71 -11.36 -13.31
C GLU A 17 8.14 -11.29 -11.90
N ASP A 18 8.99 -11.08 -10.89
CA ASP A 18 8.58 -10.90 -9.50
C ASP A 18 7.67 -9.67 -9.35
N GLN A 19 8.06 -8.54 -9.93
CA GLN A 19 7.23 -7.32 -9.94
C GLN A 19 5.87 -7.56 -10.60
N ARG A 20 5.82 -8.25 -11.74
CA ARG A 20 4.57 -8.58 -12.43
C ARG A 20 3.67 -9.45 -11.55
N ILE A 21 4.22 -10.49 -10.92
CA ILE A 21 3.46 -11.39 -10.03
C ILE A 21 2.90 -10.61 -8.83
N ARG A 22 3.72 -9.76 -8.20
CA ARG A 22 3.27 -8.91 -7.07
C ARG A 22 2.16 -7.94 -7.49
N GLN A 23 2.30 -7.30 -8.65
CA GLN A 23 1.24 -6.43 -9.19
C GLN A 23 -0.04 -7.20 -9.52
N GLU A 24 0.06 -8.38 -10.13
CA GLU A 24 -1.11 -9.23 -10.41
C GLU A 24 -1.81 -9.68 -9.11
N ALA A 25 -1.04 -10.05 -8.09
CA ALA A 25 -1.58 -10.38 -6.78
C ALA A 25 -2.27 -9.16 -6.13
N ALA A 26 -1.64 -7.99 -6.18
CA ALA A 26 -2.22 -6.76 -5.63
C ALA A 26 -3.55 -6.38 -6.30
N ARG A 27 -3.73 -6.67 -7.59
CA ARG A 27 -5.02 -6.44 -8.30
C ARG A 27 -6.18 -7.32 -7.82
N THR A 28 -5.91 -8.37 -7.04
CA THR A 28 -6.95 -9.23 -6.48
C THR A 28 -7.54 -8.68 -5.17
N GLU A 29 -6.89 -7.68 -4.57
CA GLU A 29 -7.35 -7.02 -3.35
C GLU A 29 -8.48 -6.02 -3.69
N THR A 30 -9.65 -6.23 -3.10
CA THR A 30 -10.84 -5.42 -3.36
C THR A 30 -10.74 -4.03 -2.74
N ALA A 31 -9.93 -3.86 -1.69
CA ALA A 31 -9.69 -2.55 -1.08
C ALA A 31 -9.09 -1.52 -2.06
N TRP A 32 -8.41 -1.99 -3.11
CA TRP A 32 -7.75 -1.14 -4.11
C TRP A 32 -8.62 -0.77 -5.31
N GLU A 33 -9.87 -1.21 -5.34
CA GLU A 33 -10.81 -0.83 -6.39
C GLU A 33 -10.99 0.69 -6.45
N GLY A 34 -10.57 1.29 -7.57
CA GLY A 34 -10.62 2.74 -7.77
C GLY A 34 -9.52 3.53 -7.05
N ALA A 35 -8.57 2.88 -6.37
CA ALA A 35 -7.44 3.57 -5.76
C ALA A 35 -6.57 4.24 -6.84
N GLY A 36 -6.25 5.53 -6.64
CA GLY A 36 -5.37 6.27 -7.54
C GLY A 36 -5.96 6.68 -8.90
N THR A 37 -7.27 6.52 -9.12
CA THR A 37 -7.93 6.94 -10.38
C THR A 37 -8.30 8.41 -10.41
N GLU A 38 -8.59 8.99 -9.24
CA GLU A 38 -9.01 10.38 -9.07
C GLU A 38 -8.17 11.08 -8.01
N THR A 39 -8.05 12.41 -8.11
CA THR A 39 -7.37 13.21 -7.09
C THR A 39 -8.18 13.24 -5.81
N GLY A 40 -7.53 13.02 -4.66
CA GLY A 40 -8.19 12.99 -3.38
C GLY A 40 -7.40 12.20 -2.35
N ILE A 41 -8.05 11.93 -1.22
CA ILE A 41 -7.53 11.09 -0.15
C ILE A 41 -8.45 9.89 0.00
N LEU A 42 -7.86 8.70 0.08
CA LEU A 42 -8.55 7.48 0.48
C LEU A 42 -7.89 6.95 1.75
N ILE A 43 -8.71 6.49 2.69
CA ILE A 43 -8.24 5.96 3.97
C ILE A 43 -8.87 4.59 4.17
N TRP A 44 -8.05 3.62 4.58
CA TRP A 44 -8.48 2.30 5.01
C TRP A 44 -8.01 2.02 6.42
N ARG A 45 -8.83 1.34 7.20
CA ARG A 45 -8.48 0.81 8.51
C ARG A 45 -8.12 -0.66 8.38
N VAL A 46 -7.11 -1.11 9.12
CA VAL A 46 -6.80 -2.53 9.26
C VAL A 46 -7.80 -3.16 10.23
N GLU A 47 -8.45 -4.23 9.80
CA GLU A 47 -9.34 -5.06 10.62
C GLU A 47 -9.09 -6.54 10.30
N ASN A 48 -8.59 -7.30 11.29
CA ASN A 48 -8.35 -8.75 11.16
C ASN A 48 -7.53 -9.14 9.91
N PHE A 49 -6.38 -8.49 9.70
CA PHE A 49 -5.51 -8.66 8.52
C PHE A 49 -6.07 -8.18 7.18
N SER A 50 -7.26 -7.57 7.17
CA SER A 50 -7.90 -7.02 5.98
C SER A 50 -8.00 -5.49 6.04
N LEU A 51 -8.25 -4.85 4.90
CA LEU A 51 -8.49 -3.42 4.82
C LEU A 51 -9.97 -3.13 4.64
N VAL A 52 -10.48 -2.22 5.48
CA VAL A 52 -11.86 -1.75 5.42
C VAL A 52 -11.84 -0.24 5.16
N SER A 53 -12.57 0.20 4.13
CA SER A 53 -12.67 1.62 3.80
C SER A 53 -13.14 2.43 5.00
N TRP A 54 -12.37 3.46 5.34
CA TRP A 54 -12.71 4.35 6.44
C TRP A 54 -13.84 5.29 5.99
N PRO A 55 -14.88 5.51 6.82
CA PRO A 55 -15.97 6.42 6.45
C PRO A 55 -15.46 7.84 6.21
N VAL A 56 -15.89 8.48 5.12
CA VAL A 56 -15.45 9.83 4.72
C VAL A 56 -15.76 10.86 5.82
N GLU A 57 -16.85 10.68 6.56
CA GLU A 57 -17.25 11.54 7.66
C GLU A 57 -16.28 11.48 8.85
N LYS A 58 -15.45 10.43 8.92
CA LYS A 58 -14.43 10.21 9.97
C LYS A 58 -13.02 10.57 9.52
N TYR A 59 -12.84 11.12 8.32
CA TYR A 59 -11.51 11.50 7.84
C TYR A 59 -10.88 12.53 8.80
N GLY A 60 -9.63 12.29 9.16
CA GLY A 60 -8.90 13.05 10.18
C GLY A 60 -9.12 12.58 11.63
N SER A 61 -10.02 11.62 11.86
CA SER A 61 -10.18 10.96 13.17
C SER A 61 -9.68 9.52 13.11
N PHE A 62 -8.68 9.21 13.94
CA PHE A 62 -8.03 7.90 13.99
C PHE A 62 -8.10 7.31 15.40
N HIS A 63 -8.34 6.00 15.49
CA HIS A 63 -8.33 5.29 16.76
C HIS A 63 -6.90 4.95 17.17
N ARG A 64 -6.53 5.27 18.41
CA ARG A 64 -5.18 4.99 18.93
C ARG A 64 -4.85 3.49 18.98
N GLY A 65 -5.86 2.63 19.01
CA GLY A 65 -5.71 1.18 19.06
C GLY A 65 -5.62 0.51 17.70
N ASP A 66 -5.72 1.25 16.60
CA ASP A 66 -5.86 0.68 15.25
C ASP A 66 -4.72 1.18 14.34
N SER A 67 -4.50 0.51 13.22
CA SER A 67 -3.60 0.96 12.14
C SER A 67 -4.37 1.28 10.87
N TYR A 68 -3.83 2.20 10.06
CA TYR A 68 -4.50 2.71 8.86
C TYR A 68 -3.52 2.83 7.70
N VAL A 69 -4.05 2.72 6.48
CA VAL A 69 -3.37 3.06 5.23
C VAL A 69 -4.06 4.28 4.63
N VAL A 70 -3.30 5.26 4.17
CA VAL A 70 -3.79 6.51 3.60
C VAL A 70 -3.14 6.72 2.24
N LEU A 71 -3.94 6.81 1.19
CA LEU A 71 -3.49 7.16 -0.15
C LEU A 71 -3.87 8.61 -0.45
N HIS A 72 -2.88 9.44 -0.70
CA HIS A 72 -3.05 10.78 -1.24
C HIS A 72 -2.72 10.78 -2.73
N THR A 73 -3.70 11.10 -3.57
CA THR A 73 -3.55 11.20 -5.02
C THR A 73 -3.71 12.64 -5.46
N PHE A 74 -2.73 13.18 -6.19
CA PHE A 74 -2.71 14.59 -6.58
C PHE A 74 -2.12 14.79 -7.98
N LYS A 75 -2.34 15.99 -8.54
CA LYS A 75 -1.72 16.44 -9.79
C LYS A 75 -0.71 17.54 -9.47
N THR A 76 0.44 17.50 -10.12
CA THR A 76 1.45 18.56 -10.01
C THR A 76 1.37 19.46 -11.24
N GLY A 77 1.20 20.78 -11.04
CA GLY A 77 1.43 21.85 -12.03
C GLY A 77 1.16 21.54 -13.51
N GLY A 78 -0.10 21.29 -13.90
CA GLY A 78 -0.50 21.08 -15.29
C GLY A 78 -0.18 19.69 -15.87
N ALA A 79 0.32 18.75 -15.07
CA ALA A 79 0.50 17.37 -15.48
C ALA A 79 -0.87 16.65 -15.60
N GLU A 80 -1.06 15.93 -16.70
CA GLU A 80 -2.16 14.96 -16.83
C GLU A 80 -1.97 13.74 -15.93
N LYS A 81 -0.70 13.41 -15.61
CA LYS A 81 -0.34 12.27 -14.77
C LYS A 81 -0.71 12.52 -13.30
N LEU A 82 -1.25 11.49 -12.66
CA LEU A 82 -1.48 11.42 -11.22
C LEU A 82 -0.22 11.00 -10.47
N PHE A 83 -0.01 11.60 -9.31
CA PHE A 83 1.04 11.27 -8.35
C PHE A 83 0.39 10.71 -7.10
N HIS A 84 1.09 9.79 -6.43
CA HIS A 84 0.56 9.02 -5.32
C HIS A 84 1.56 9.05 -4.15
N GLU A 85 1.04 9.34 -2.97
CA GLU A 85 1.75 9.20 -1.70
C GLU A 85 0.94 8.21 -0.85
N ALA A 86 1.56 7.11 -0.46
CA ALA A 86 0.96 6.07 0.37
C ALA A 86 1.58 6.15 1.76
N HIS A 87 0.76 6.47 2.76
CA HIS A 87 1.18 6.56 4.15
C HIS A 87 0.57 5.42 4.95
N PHE A 88 1.31 4.88 5.92
CA PHE A 88 0.71 4.07 6.98
C PHE A 88 0.76 4.82 8.31
N TRP A 89 -0.36 4.80 9.02
CA TRP A 89 -0.47 5.38 10.35
C TRP A 89 -0.61 4.27 11.37
N LEU A 90 0.25 4.30 12.39
CA LEU A 90 0.28 3.32 13.47
C LEU A 90 -0.24 3.98 14.75
N GLY A 91 -1.36 3.48 15.26
CA GLY A 91 -1.88 3.90 16.54
C GLY A 91 -0.90 3.64 17.68
N SER A 92 -0.87 4.48 18.71
CA SER A 92 0.05 4.30 19.83
C SER A 92 -0.23 3.04 20.68
N GLN A 93 -1.38 2.40 20.49
CA GLN A 93 -1.83 1.20 21.18
C GLN A 93 -2.21 0.06 20.22
N THR A 94 -1.89 0.20 18.92
CA THR A 94 -2.20 -0.82 17.90
C THR A 94 -1.36 -2.08 18.09
N SER A 95 -1.92 -3.22 17.72
CA SER A 95 -1.26 -4.52 17.86
C SER A 95 -0.16 -4.71 16.81
N VAL A 96 0.80 -5.59 17.08
CA VAL A 96 1.95 -5.83 16.17
C VAL A 96 1.48 -6.39 14.82
N ASP A 97 0.43 -7.21 14.83
CA ASP A 97 -0.18 -7.74 13.61
C ASP A 97 -0.81 -6.64 12.75
N GLU A 98 -1.49 -5.66 13.35
CA GLU A 98 -2.04 -4.52 12.62
C GLU A 98 -0.95 -3.62 12.03
N GLN A 99 0.14 -3.38 12.78
CA GLN A 99 1.30 -2.63 12.29
C GLN A 99 1.94 -3.31 11.08
N GLY A 100 2.18 -4.63 11.19
CA GLY A 100 2.74 -5.43 10.12
C GLY A 100 1.83 -5.46 8.89
N THR A 101 0.51 -5.57 9.10
CA THR A 101 -0.48 -5.54 8.03
C THR A 101 -0.50 -4.19 7.32
N ALA A 102 -0.51 -3.07 8.06
CA ALA A 102 -0.50 -1.73 7.45
C ALA A 102 0.76 -1.48 6.62
N ALA A 103 1.93 -1.87 7.12
CA ALA A 103 3.19 -1.75 6.39
C ALA A 103 3.20 -2.63 5.12
N TYR A 104 2.83 -3.91 5.24
CA TYR A 104 2.76 -4.83 4.10
C TYR A 104 1.77 -4.33 3.04
N LYS A 105 0.57 -3.91 3.46
CA LYS A 105 -0.46 -3.42 2.55
C LYS A 105 -0.08 -2.12 1.85
N THR A 106 0.75 -1.29 2.46
CA THR A 106 1.29 -0.08 1.81
C THR A 106 2.22 -0.43 0.65
N VAL A 107 3.05 -1.47 0.80
CA VAL A 107 3.88 -2.00 -0.30
C VAL A 107 3.01 -2.61 -1.39
N GLU A 108 2.00 -3.39 -1.01
CA GLU A 108 1.05 -3.98 -1.96
C GLU A 108 0.29 -2.90 -2.75
N LEU A 109 -0.09 -1.80 -2.11
CA LEU A 109 -0.72 -0.65 -2.75
C LEU A 109 0.23 0.04 -3.74
N ASP A 110 1.52 0.19 -3.40
CA ASP A 110 2.50 0.72 -4.34
C ASP A 110 2.69 -0.21 -5.55
N ASP A 111 2.81 -1.53 -5.33
CA ASP A 111 2.85 -2.52 -6.43
C ASP A 111 1.59 -2.44 -7.30
N PHE A 112 0.40 -2.25 -6.70
CA PHE A 112 -0.87 -2.02 -7.44
C PHE A 112 -0.78 -0.76 -8.34
N LEU A 113 -0.24 0.33 -7.81
CA LEU A 113 -0.05 1.61 -8.51
C LEU A 113 1.16 1.61 -9.46
N GLY A 114 1.84 0.47 -9.63
CA GLY A 114 2.95 0.29 -10.56
C GLY A 114 4.31 0.72 -10.02
N GLY A 115 4.51 0.73 -8.70
CA GLY A 115 5.79 0.96 -8.02
C GLY A 115 6.26 2.41 -8.03
N GLY A 116 5.36 3.36 -8.29
CA GLY A 116 5.66 4.78 -8.43
C GLY A 116 5.18 5.66 -7.27
N ALA A 117 4.51 5.08 -6.27
CA ALA A 117 4.02 5.81 -5.12
C ALA A 117 5.16 6.05 -4.11
N VAL A 118 5.18 7.21 -3.49
CA VAL A 118 6.10 7.46 -2.36
C VAL A 118 5.49 6.83 -1.11
N GLN A 119 6.22 5.92 -0.47
CA GLN A 119 5.80 5.25 0.77
C GLN A 119 6.35 5.99 1.99
N VAL A 120 5.49 6.29 2.98
CA VAL A 120 5.83 7.11 4.16
C VAL A 120 5.28 6.52 5.45
#